data_AF-A0A9F2WCH7-F1
#
_entry.id   AF-A0A9F2WCH7-F1
#
_cell.length_a   1.000
_cell.length_b   1.000
_cell.length_c   1.000
_cell.angle_alpha   90.00
_cell.angle_beta   90.00
_cell.angle_gamma   90.00
#
_symmetry.space_group_name_H-M   'P 1'
#
loop_
_entity.id
_entity.type
_entity.pdbx_description
1 polymer ?
#
loop_
_entity_poly.entity_id
_entity_poly.type
_entity_poly.pdbx_seq_one_letter_code
_entity_poly.pdbx_strand_id
1 'polypeptide(L)'
;MTCTHICLDVKTALCEIWDPKRLPESYQHNEVGEPMTREFLYSNVCKIQDGENCSSVIPSTELSSEDSEEDKEHTCETLLMCIVTVLSHGLRSGGGVGDVLRKPSKEEPLFAARVIYDLLFFFMVIIIVLNLIFGVIIDTFADLRSEKQKKEEILKTTCFICGLERDKFDNKTVTFEEHIKEEHNMWHYLFFIVLVKVKDSTEYTGPESYVAEMIKERNLDWFPRMRAMSLVSSDSEGEQNELRNLQEKLESTMKLVSNLSSQLTELKDQMTEQRKQKQRIGLLGHPPSINVNPQQPA
;
A
#
# COMPACT_ATOMS: atom_id res chain seq x y z
N MET A 1 2.95 -35.58 25.25
CA MET A 1 4.16 -35.00 25.86
C MET A 1 4.88 -34.00 24.96
N THR A 2 4.79 -34.12 23.62
CA THR A 2 5.48 -33.25 22.65
C THR A 2 4.92 -31.82 22.54
N CYS A 3 3.59 -31.64 22.54
CA CYS A 3 2.99 -30.30 22.37
C CYS A 3 3.31 -29.33 23.53
N THR A 4 3.38 -29.84 24.76
CA THR A 4 3.74 -29.03 25.95
C THR A 4 5.20 -28.60 25.95
N HIS A 5 6.11 -29.45 25.45
CA HIS A 5 7.52 -29.12 25.27
C HIS A 5 7.71 -28.06 24.18
N ILE A 6 7.08 -28.24 23.01
CA ILE A 6 7.15 -27.28 21.90
C ILE A 6 6.61 -25.90 22.34
N CYS A 7 5.50 -25.86 23.10
CA CYS A 7 5.01 -24.60 23.67
C CYS A 7 5.98 -23.96 24.67
N LEU A 8 6.70 -24.76 25.47
CA LEU A 8 7.73 -24.24 26.38
C LEU A 8 8.93 -23.67 25.61
N ASP A 9 9.39 -24.39 24.59
CA ASP A 9 10.55 -24.00 23.77
C ASP A 9 10.25 -22.74 22.94
N VAL A 10 9.05 -22.65 22.35
CA VAL A 10 8.59 -21.45 21.65
C VAL A 10 8.43 -20.28 22.62
N LYS A 11 7.87 -20.50 23.82
CA LYS A 11 7.72 -19.43 24.83
C LYS A 11 9.08 -18.95 25.35
N THR A 12 10.03 -19.86 25.51
CA THR A 12 11.41 -19.55 25.94
C THR A 12 12.15 -18.80 24.84
N ALA A 13 12.06 -19.25 23.59
CA ALA A 13 12.66 -18.58 22.45
C ALA A 13 12.03 -17.22 22.16
N LEU A 14 10.71 -17.07 22.32
CA LEU A 14 10.06 -15.76 22.25
C LEU A 14 10.59 -14.85 23.36
N CYS A 15 10.78 -15.34 24.59
CA CYS A 15 11.42 -14.58 25.66
C CYS A 15 12.89 -14.21 25.34
N GLU A 16 13.65 -15.07 24.66
CA GLU A 16 15.03 -14.78 24.26
C GLU A 16 15.15 -13.83 23.06
N ILE A 17 14.17 -13.85 22.15
CA ILE A 17 14.10 -12.96 20.97
C ILE A 17 13.59 -11.58 21.37
N TRP A 18 12.61 -11.53 22.28
CA TRP A 18 12.03 -10.31 22.83
C TRP A 18 12.71 -9.84 24.11
N ASP A 19 13.88 -10.38 24.46
CA ASP A 19 14.69 -9.84 25.55
C ASP A 19 15.15 -8.43 25.13
N PRO A 20 14.69 -7.36 25.81
CA PRO A 20 15.01 -5.98 25.46
C PRO A 20 16.52 -5.69 25.52
N LYS A 21 17.34 -6.59 26.07
CA LYS A 21 18.80 -6.49 26.13
C LYS A 21 19.52 -6.96 24.85
N ARG A 22 18.81 -7.57 23.88
CA ARG A 22 19.40 -8.17 22.67
C ARG A 22 19.01 -7.45 21.37
N LEU A 23 18.17 -6.43 21.44
CA LEU A 23 17.84 -5.60 20.27
C LEU A 23 19.07 -4.78 19.85
N PRO A 24 19.45 -4.76 18.56
CA PRO A 24 20.48 -3.86 18.08
C PRO A 24 20.06 -2.40 18.33
N GLU A 25 20.99 -1.57 18.82
CA GLU A 25 20.80 -0.12 19.11
C GLU A 25 20.25 0.69 17.92
N SER A 26 20.14 0.10 16.72
CA SER A 26 19.62 0.73 15.52
C SER A 26 18.09 0.86 15.45
N TYR A 27 17.34 0.38 16.45
CA TYR A 27 15.88 0.54 16.55
C TYR A 27 15.41 1.32 17.79
N GLN A 28 16.32 2.04 18.46
CA GLN A 28 15.96 2.94 19.58
C GLN A 28 15.66 4.39 19.18
N HIS A 29 15.55 4.70 17.90
CA HIS A 29 15.11 6.02 17.45
C HIS A 29 14.00 5.87 16.41
N ASN A 30 12.75 5.87 16.89
CA ASN A 30 11.61 6.60 16.33
C ASN A 30 10.30 6.09 16.97
N GLU A 31 10.13 6.35 18.27
CA GLU A 31 8.81 6.52 18.87
C GLU A 31 8.84 7.73 19.79
N VAL A 32 8.50 8.90 19.23
CA VAL A 32 7.87 9.98 20.00
C VAL A 32 6.73 10.52 19.13
N GLY A 33 5.63 9.77 19.13
CA GLY A 33 4.31 10.34 18.90
C GLY A 33 3.71 10.67 20.26
N GLU A 34 4.20 11.72 20.92
CA GLU A 34 3.56 12.22 22.14
C GLU A 34 2.35 13.10 21.79
N PRO A 35 1.21 12.93 22.48
CA PRO A 35 0.08 13.83 22.39
C PRO A 35 0.46 15.17 23.04
N MET A 36 0.39 16.23 22.24
CA MET A 36 0.77 17.61 22.59
C MET A 36 -0.20 18.29 23.58
N THR A 37 -0.52 17.65 24.70
CA THR A 37 -1.41 18.22 25.73
C THR A 37 -1.10 17.69 27.13
N ARG A 38 0.07 17.99 27.73
CA ARG A 38 0.17 17.99 29.21
C ARG A 38 1.38 18.66 29.89
N GLU A 39 1.95 19.73 29.35
CA GLU A 39 3.02 20.47 30.04
C GLU A 39 2.86 22.00 30.07
N PHE A 40 1.66 22.50 30.39
CA PHE A 40 1.46 23.94 30.69
C PHE A 40 0.53 24.24 31.86
N LEU A 41 0.36 23.30 32.80
CA LEU A 41 -0.36 23.56 34.04
C LEU A 41 0.44 23.01 35.21
N TYR A 42 1.43 23.78 35.69
CA TYR A 42 1.79 23.94 37.10
C TYR A 42 3.06 24.81 37.15
N SER A 43 2.87 26.13 37.10
CA SER A 43 3.82 27.08 37.67
C SER A 43 3.07 27.97 38.66
N ASN A 44 3.15 27.53 39.90
CA ASN A 44 3.15 28.32 41.13
C ASN A 44 2.02 29.34 41.32
N VAL A 45 0.92 28.78 41.81
CA VAL A 45 0.01 29.42 42.76
C VAL A 45 0.81 30.12 43.88
N CYS A 46 0.43 31.37 44.12
CA CYS A 46 0.78 32.26 45.22
C CYS A 46 1.28 31.56 46.50
N LYS A 47 2.49 31.91 46.95
CA LYS A 47 2.93 31.73 48.34
C LYS A 47 3.18 33.10 48.95
N ILE A 48 2.24 33.58 49.75
CA ILE A 48 2.51 34.61 50.76
C ILE A 48 1.87 34.11 52.06
N GLN A 49 2.72 33.91 53.06
CA GLN A 49 2.36 33.81 54.47
C GLN A 49 2.65 35.18 55.07
N ASP A 50 1.72 35.64 55.90
CA ASP A 50 1.59 36.95 56.55
C ASP A 50 0.95 38.05 55.70
N GLY A 51 -0.19 38.51 56.20
CA GLY A 51 -1.25 39.11 55.42
C GLY A 51 -1.01 40.56 55.02
N GLU A 52 -1.36 40.85 53.77
CA GLU A 52 -1.94 42.10 53.27
C GLU A 52 -2.61 41.84 51.91
N ASN A 53 -3.66 42.60 51.61
CA ASN A 53 -4.69 42.39 50.59
C ASN A 53 -4.19 42.54 49.14
N CYS A 54 -4.26 41.48 48.31
CA CYS A 54 -4.12 41.58 46.86
C CYS A 54 -5.40 42.14 46.21
N SER A 55 -5.51 43.46 46.17
CA SER A 55 -6.44 44.17 45.27
C SER A 55 -5.61 44.98 44.28
N SER A 56 -5.35 44.42 43.09
CA SER A 56 -4.86 45.22 41.97
C SER A 56 -6.05 45.88 41.29
N VAL A 57 -6.33 47.11 41.73
CA VAL A 57 -7.15 48.10 41.03
C VAL A 57 -6.59 48.25 39.61
N ILE A 58 -7.43 48.08 38.60
CA ILE A 58 -7.16 48.50 37.22
C ILE A 58 -7.36 50.02 37.20
N PRO A 59 -6.36 50.85 36.89
CA PRO A 59 -6.62 52.26 36.62
C PRO A 59 -7.22 52.37 35.22
N SER A 60 -8.54 52.56 35.18
CA SER A 60 -9.23 53.17 34.05
C SER A 60 -8.77 54.62 33.95
N THR A 61 -7.79 54.92 33.10
CA THR A 61 -7.42 56.31 32.80
C THR A 61 -8.05 56.70 31.46
N GLU A 62 -9.31 57.14 31.52
CA GLU A 62 -9.73 58.27 30.69
C GLU A 62 -9.39 59.55 31.46
N LEU A 63 -8.43 60.36 30.98
CA LEU A 63 -8.49 61.82 31.03
C LEU A 63 -7.28 62.47 30.33
N SER A 64 -7.59 63.52 29.57
CA SER A 64 -6.83 64.76 29.36
C SER A 64 -5.40 64.72 28.84
N SER A 65 -5.27 65.39 27.69
CA SER A 65 -4.17 66.25 27.29
C SER A 65 -3.46 66.95 28.45
N GLU A 66 -2.24 66.53 28.76
CA GLU A 66 -1.16 67.41 29.22
C GLU A 66 0.16 66.87 28.64
N ASP A 67 0.82 67.71 27.83
CA ASP A 67 2.19 67.51 27.38
C ASP A 67 3.09 67.27 28.59
N SER A 68 3.54 66.04 28.76
CA SER A 68 4.75 65.74 29.52
C SER A 68 5.76 65.18 28.54
N GLU A 69 6.91 65.84 28.46
CA GLU A 69 8.11 65.39 27.75
C GLU A 69 8.58 64.08 28.40
N GLU A 70 7.92 62.97 28.07
CA GLU A 70 8.42 61.61 28.28
C GLU A 70 9.56 61.36 27.29
N ASP A 71 10.63 60.74 27.80
CA ASP A 71 11.86 60.42 27.07
C ASP A 71 11.60 60.00 25.63
N LYS A 72 12.01 60.84 24.67
CA LYS A 72 11.98 60.55 23.23
C LYS A 72 13.04 59.47 22.94
N GLU A 73 12.78 58.22 23.32
CA GLU A 73 13.65 57.12 22.93
C GLU A 73 13.62 56.99 21.40
N HIS A 74 14.73 57.36 20.76
CA HIS A 74 14.85 57.34 19.32
C HIS A 74 14.84 55.89 18.82
N THR A 75 13.64 55.40 18.51
CA THR A 75 13.47 54.14 17.80
C THR A 75 14.03 54.28 16.40
N CYS A 76 14.84 53.32 15.92
CA CYS A 76 15.41 53.28 14.56
C CYS A 76 16.60 54.26 14.29
N GLU A 77 17.60 54.34 15.17
CA GLU A 77 18.86 55.07 14.86
C GLU A 77 19.80 54.31 13.91
N THR A 78 19.81 52.99 13.98
CA THR A 78 20.57 52.13 13.06
C THR A 78 19.62 51.34 12.17
N LEU A 79 20.04 51.05 10.94
CA LEU A 79 19.24 50.28 9.97
C LEU A 79 18.80 48.92 10.55
N LEU A 80 19.69 48.24 11.28
CA LEU A 80 19.40 46.95 11.90
C LEU A 80 18.37 47.08 13.03
N MET A 81 18.51 48.09 13.91
CA MET A 81 17.51 48.37 14.94
C MET A 81 16.16 48.66 14.30
N CYS A 82 16.14 49.43 13.23
CA CYS A 82 14.92 49.72 12.48
C CYS A 82 14.24 48.46 11.95
N ILE A 83 14.99 47.58 11.27
CA ILE A 83 14.45 46.34 10.70
C ILE A 83 13.87 45.46 11.82
N VAL A 84 14.60 45.29 12.92
CA VAL A 84 14.14 44.48 14.05
C VAL A 84 12.90 45.08 14.72
N THR A 85 12.87 46.40 14.94
CA THR A 85 11.70 47.10 15.52
C THR A 85 10.47 47.00 14.61
N VAL A 86 10.63 47.13 13.30
CA VAL A 86 9.53 46.97 12.32
C VAL A 86 9.03 45.53 12.28
N LEU A 87 9.92 44.54 12.34
CA LEU A 87 9.52 43.12 12.37
C LEU A 87 8.85 42.74 13.69
N SER A 88 9.38 43.20 14.83
CA SER A 88 8.87 42.80 16.16
C SER A 88 7.56 43.49 16.51
N HIS A 89 7.51 44.82 16.39
CA HIS A 89 6.33 45.61 16.74
C HIS A 89 5.37 45.73 15.56
N GLY A 90 5.86 45.87 14.33
CA GLY A 90 4.98 46.02 13.16
C GLY A 90 4.15 44.77 12.84
N LEU A 91 4.67 43.55 13.07
CA LEU A 91 3.90 42.31 12.91
C LEU A 91 2.97 42.02 14.10
N ARG A 92 3.32 42.49 15.30
CA ARG A 92 2.60 42.16 16.55
C ARG A 92 1.49 43.15 16.88
N SER A 93 1.66 44.43 16.54
CA SER A 93 0.71 45.49 16.89
C SER A 93 -0.60 45.46 16.08
N GLY A 94 -0.77 44.51 15.17
CA GLY A 94 -2.04 44.28 14.44
C GLY A 94 -2.37 45.32 13.36
N GLY A 95 -1.98 46.59 13.51
CA GLY A 95 -2.20 47.68 12.53
C GLY A 95 -1.01 48.00 11.62
N GLY A 96 0.10 47.26 11.73
CA GLY A 96 1.29 47.43 10.91
C GLY A 96 2.32 48.43 11.48
N VAL A 97 3.24 48.87 10.63
CA VAL A 97 4.38 49.73 11.05
C VAL A 97 3.98 51.18 11.34
N GLY A 98 2.84 51.62 10.81
CA GLY A 98 2.31 52.98 11.01
C GLY A 98 1.94 53.30 12.46
N ASP A 99 1.67 52.29 13.29
CA ASP A 99 1.35 52.46 14.71
C ASP A 99 2.60 52.61 15.61
N VAL A 100 3.76 52.17 15.11
CA VAL A 100 5.04 52.19 15.82
C VAL A 100 5.82 53.45 15.48
N LEU A 101 5.71 53.91 14.25
CA LEU A 101 6.40 55.09 13.78
C LEU A 101 5.62 56.37 14.11
N ARG A 102 6.34 57.44 14.43
CA ARG A 102 5.76 58.73 14.83
C ARG A 102 4.68 59.19 13.86
N LYS A 103 3.52 59.60 14.40
CA LYS A 103 2.41 60.18 13.63
C LYS A 103 2.91 61.38 12.79
N PRO A 104 2.80 61.35 11.46
CA PRO A 104 3.27 62.45 10.62
C PRO A 104 2.42 63.71 10.86
N SER A 105 3.05 64.88 10.91
CA SER A 105 2.34 66.17 11.01
C SER A 105 1.68 66.50 9.67
N LYS A 106 0.54 67.21 9.71
CA LYS A 106 -0.24 67.60 8.51
C LYS A 106 0.49 68.59 7.58
N GLU A 107 1.60 69.15 8.05
CA GLU A 107 2.37 70.20 7.37
C GLU A 107 3.54 69.66 6.54
N GLU A 108 3.80 68.35 6.59
CA GLU A 108 4.92 67.75 5.83
C GLU A 108 4.51 67.33 4.40
N PRO A 109 5.32 67.68 3.38
CA PRO A 109 5.03 67.36 1.98
C PRO A 109 5.00 65.84 1.69
N LEU A 110 5.49 65.01 2.62
CA LEU A 110 5.58 63.54 2.51
C LEU A 110 4.45 62.80 3.23
N PHE A 111 3.48 63.49 3.82
CA PHE A 111 2.37 62.89 4.57
C PHE A 111 1.62 61.81 3.75
N ALA A 112 1.23 62.14 2.51
CA ALA A 112 0.47 61.21 1.66
C ALA A 112 1.28 59.98 1.24
N ALA A 113 2.57 60.18 0.89
CA ALA A 113 3.46 59.09 0.54
C ALA A 113 3.66 58.13 1.73
N ARG A 114 3.71 58.68 2.95
CA ARG A 114 3.85 57.90 4.16
C ARG A 114 2.61 57.05 4.48
N VAL A 115 1.42 57.62 4.38
CA VAL A 115 0.16 56.89 4.59
C VAL A 115 0.03 55.73 3.58
N ILE A 116 0.37 55.96 2.31
CA ILE A 116 0.35 54.90 1.29
C ILE A 116 1.35 53.79 1.64
N TYR A 117 2.56 54.14 2.09
CA TYR A 117 3.55 53.17 2.54
C TYR A 117 3.04 52.31 3.71
N ASP A 118 2.44 52.92 4.73
CA ASP A 118 1.94 52.20 5.91
C ASP A 118 0.75 51.28 5.54
N LEU A 119 -0.14 51.72 4.65
CA LEU A 119 -1.25 50.91 4.13
C LEU A 119 -0.75 49.73 3.27
N LEU A 120 0.19 49.98 2.36
CA LEU A 120 0.76 48.92 1.53
C LEU A 120 1.51 47.90 2.38
N PHE A 121 2.25 48.34 3.40
CA PHE A 121 2.90 47.46 4.35
C PHE A 121 1.88 46.60 5.11
N PHE A 122 0.79 47.19 5.58
CA PHE A 122 -0.28 46.46 6.24
C PHE A 122 -0.89 45.38 5.34
N PHE A 123 -1.29 45.72 4.11
CA PHE A 123 -1.85 44.72 3.18
C PHE A 123 -0.85 43.65 2.76
N MET A 124 0.38 44.03 2.43
CA MET A 124 1.37 43.07 1.92
C MET A 124 1.93 42.18 3.04
N VAL A 125 2.28 42.75 4.18
CA VAL A 125 3.00 42.02 5.23
C VAL A 125 2.03 41.38 6.23
N ILE A 126 1.01 42.11 6.69
CA ILE A 126 0.08 41.55 7.67
C ILE A 126 -0.93 40.65 6.99
N ILE A 127 -1.62 41.14 5.96
CA ILE A 127 -2.69 40.37 5.32
C ILE A 127 -2.14 39.24 4.44
N ILE A 128 -1.19 39.49 3.55
CA ILE A 128 -0.74 38.43 2.63
C ILE A 128 0.23 37.46 3.34
N VAL A 129 1.31 37.94 3.96
CA VAL A 129 2.35 37.04 4.51
C VAL A 129 1.84 36.22 5.71
N LEU A 130 1.13 36.83 6.68
CA LEU A 130 0.65 36.04 7.83
C LEU A 130 -0.39 34.99 7.41
N ASN A 131 -1.32 35.33 6.52
CA ASN A 131 -2.30 34.37 6.02
C ASN A 131 -1.65 33.30 5.12
N LEU A 132 -0.56 33.61 4.42
CA LEU A 132 0.21 32.60 3.69
C LEU A 132 0.87 31.61 4.66
N ILE A 133 1.50 32.10 5.74
CA ILE A 133 2.12 31.23 6.76
C ILE A 133 1.06 30.35 7.41
N PHE A 134 -0.06 30.91 7.86
CA PHE A 134 -1.17 30.13 8.39
C PHE A 134 -1.75 29.17 7.35
N GLY A 135 -1.83 29.58 6.09
CA GLY A 135 -2.25 28.74 4.98
C GLY A 135 -1.38 27.50 4.85
N VAL A 136 -0.05 27.65 4.84
CA VAL A 136 0.89 26.51 4.78
C VAL A 136 0.76 25.61 6.01
N ILE A 137 0.62 26.18 7.21
CA ILE A 137 0.43 25.40 8.43
C ILE A 137 -0.87 24.58 8.35
N ILE A 138 -1.98 25.18 7.92
CA ILE A 138 -3.26 24.49 7.78
C ILE A 138 -3.19 23.39 6.72
N ASP A 139 -2.57 23.69 5.57
CA ASP A 139 -2.38 22.76 4.46
C ASP A 139 -1.57 21.53 4.90
N THR A 140 -0.42 21.76 5.56
CA THR A 140 0.41 20.67 6.09
C THR A 140 -0.31 19.82 7.13
N PHE A 141 -1.13 20.41 8.01
CA PHE A 141 -1.94 19.63 8.95
C PHE A 141 -3.06 18.83 8.25
N ALA A 142 -3.66 19.38 7.19
CA ALA A 142 -4.64 18.68 6.38
C ALA A 142 -4.01 17.48 5.64
N ASP A 143 -2.79 17.64 5.14
CA ASP A 143 -2.02 16.57 4.51
C ASP A 143 -1.68 15.46 5.50
N LEU A 144 -1.13 15.79 6.68
CA LEU A 144 -0.83 14.81 7.73
C LEU A 144 -2.08 14.02 8.15
N ARG A 145 -3.23 14.70 8.22
CA ARG A 145 -4.52 14.06 8.50
C ARG A 145 -4.91 13.08 7.38
N SER A 146 -4.81 13.52 6.14
CA SER A 146 -5.16 12.72 4.97
C SER A 146 -4.25 11.49 4.82
N GLU A 147 -2.95 11.65 5.08
CA GLU A 147 -1.98 10.57 5.09
C GLU A 147 -2.30 9.54 6.19
N LYS A 148 -2.60 10.00 7.41
CA LYS A 148 -3.03 9.13 8.50
C LYS A 148 -4.29 8.34 8.14
N GLN A 149 -5.31 9.01 7.61
CA GLN A 149 -6.56 8.37 7.19
C GLN A 149 -6.32 7.33 6.09
N LYS A 150 -5.50 7.65 5.08
CA LYS A 150 -5.13 6.72 4.01
C LYS A 150 -4.40 5.48 4.55
N LYS A 151 -3.46 5.65 5.48
CA LYS A 151 -2.76 4.51 6.13
C LYS A 151 -3.74 3.62 6.90
N GLU A 152 -4.65 4.22 7.67
CA GLU A 152 -5.67 3.47 8.40
C GLU A 152 -6.65 2.75 7.49
N GLU A 153 -7.00 3.35 6.35
CA GLU A 153 -7.85 2.73 5.33
C GLU A 153 -7.18 1.50 4.73
N ILE A 154 -5.93 1.65 4.23
CA ILE A 154 -5.16 0.54 3.65
C ILE A 154 -5.05 -0.62 4.65
N LEU A 155 -4.79 -0.33 5.92
CA LEU A 155 -4.70 -1.36 6.96
C LEU A 155 -6.02 -2.12 7.19
N LYS A 156 -7.18 -1.48 6.97
CA LYS A 156 -8.51 -2.08 7.17
C LYS A 156 -9.03 -2.80 5.94
N THR A 157 -8.62 -2.38 4.75
CA THR A 157 -9.13 -2.88 3.47
C THR A 157 -8.18 -3.82 2.77
N THR A 158 -6.89 -3.84 3.13
CA THR A 158 -5.88 -4.66 2.47
C THR A 158 -5.30 -5.69 3.44
N CYS A 159 -5.19 -6.95 3.02
CA CYS A 159 -4.56 -7.98 3.83
C CYS A 159 -3.05 -7.74 3.94
N PHE A 160 -2.53 -7.69 5.17
CA PHE A 160 -1.11 -7.41 5.45
C PHE A 160 -0.14 -8.42 4.81
N ILE A 161 -0.53 -9.69 4.70
CA ILE A 161 0.35 -10.76 4.23
C ILE A 161 0.38 -10.81 2.69
N CYS A 162 -0.79 -10.91 2.05
CA CYS A 162 -0.87 -11.12 0.60
C CYS A 162 -1.11 -9.85 -0.22
N GLY A 163 -1.50 -8.74 0.39
CA GLY A 163 -1.79 -7.49 -0.31
C GLY A 163 -3.11 -7.48 -1.08
N LEU A 164 -3.99 -8.45 -0.88
CA LEU A 164 -5.31 -8.45 -1.51
C LEU A 164 -6.26 -7.49 -0.79
N GLU A 165 -7.02 -6.74 -1.58
CA GLU A 165 -8.07 -5.86 -1.13
C GLU A 165 -9.33 -6.66 -0.71
N ARG A 166 -10.11 -6.08 0.19
CA ARG A 166 -11.36 -6.61 0.76
C ARG A 166 -12.39 -6.91 -0.34
N ASP A 167 -12.41 -6.10 -1.38
CA ASP A 167 -13.33 -6.21 -2.52
C ASP A 167 -13.29 -7.60 -3.20
N LYS A 168 -12.13 -8.29 -3.17
CA LYS A 168 -11.95 -9.63 -3.76
C LYS A 168 -12.69 -10.72 -3.01
N PHE A 169 -13.08 -10.47 -1.77
CA PHE A 169 -13.74 -11.44 -0.89
C PHE A 169 -15.25 -11.19 -0.75
N ASP A 170 -15.76 -10.02 -1.15
CA ASP A 170 -17.15 -9.59 -0.90
C ASP A 170 -18.25 -10.45 -1.57
N ASN A 171 -17.88 -11.40 -2.45
CA ASN A 171 -18.81 -12.35 -3.08
C ASN A 171 -18.27 -13.79 -3.06
N LYS A 172 -17.40 -14.12 -2.11
CA LYS A 172 -16.81 -15.45 -1.96
C LYS A 172 -17.31 -16.13 -0.69
N THR A 173 -17.07 -17.43 -0.60
CA THR A 173 -17.49 -18.23 0.57
C THR A 173 -16.72 -17.85 1.83
N VAL A 174 -15.48 -17.38 1.67
CA VAL A 174 -14.61 -16.93 2.76
C VAL A 174 -14.65 -15.41 2.80
N THR A 175 -15.00 -14.87 3.96
CA THR A 175 -15.03 -13.41 4.20
C THR A 175 -13.62 -12.85 4.39
N PHE A 176 -13.43 -11.54 4.19
CA PHE A 176 -12.14 -10.89 4.44
C PHE A 176 -11.69 -11.04 5.91
N GLU A 177 -12.61 -10.95 6.87
CA GLU A 177 -12.34 -11.14 8.30
C GLU A 177 -11.82 -12.56 8.60
N GLU A 178 -12.43 -13.57 8.00
CA GLU A 178 -11.99 -14.96 8.14
C GLU A 178 -10.63 -15.19 7.46
N HIS A 179 -10.43 -14.61 6.29
CA HIS A 179 -9.15 -14.64 5.57
C HIS A 179 -8.00 -14.09 6.43
N ILE A 180 -8.14 -12.91 7.05
CA ILE A 180 -7.07 -12.33 7.88
C ILE A 180 -6.87 -13.06 9.21
N LYS A 181 -7.89 -13.74 9.72
CA LYS A 181 -7.86 -14.35 11.05
C LYS A 181 -7.39 -15.80 11.02
N GLU A 182 -7.83 -16.57 10.03
CA GLU A 182 -7.60 -18.01 9.95
C GLU A 182 -6.56 -18.36 8.87
N GLU A 183 -6.61 -17.76 7.68
CA GLU A 183 -5.64 -18.04 6.60
C GLU A 183 -4.35 -17.22 6.75
N HIS A 184 -4.46 -15.90 6.85
CA HIS A 184 -3.36 -14.93 6.80
C HIS A 184 -3.18 -14.16 8.12
N ASN A 185 -3.17 -14.91 9.23
CA ASN A 185 -2.91 -14.34 10.54
C ASN A 185 -1.43 -13.97 10.71
N MET A 186 -1.13 -12.69 10.91
CA MET A 186 0.26 -12.20 11.05
C MET A 186 1.05 -12.90 12.17
N TRP A 187 0.38 -13.28 13.27
CA TRP A 187 1.02 -13.91 14.41
C TRP A 187 1.39 -15.37 14.13
N HIS A 188 0.59 -16.08 13.33
CA HIS A 188 0.92 -17.44 12.93
C HIS A 188 2.21 -17.48 12.11
N TYR A 189 2.44 -16.50 11.22
CA TYR A 189 3.71 -16.37 10.50
C TYR A 189 4.88 -16.11 11.45
N LEU A 190 4.72 -15.22 12.43
CA LEU A 190 5.76 -14.96 13.43
C LEU A 190 6.09 -16.22 14.24
N PHE A 191 5.08 -16.94 14.72
CA PHE A 191 5.26 -18.18 15.47
C PHE A 191 5.94 -19.26 14.63
N PHE A 192 5.59 -19.38 13.35
CA PHE A 192 6.24 -20.31 12.44
C PHE A 192 7.73 -19.98 12.22
N ILE A 193 8.07 -18.70 12.03
CA ILE A 193 9.47 -18.27 11.91
C ILE A 193 10.26 -18.61 13.18
N VAL A 194 9.68 -18.39 14.36
CA VAL A 194 10.33 -18.74 15.64
C VAL A 194 10.49 -20.25 15.76
N LEU A 195 9.46 -21.02 15.44
CA LEU A 195 9.49 -22.49 15.41
C LEU A 195 10.65 -23.01 14.55
N VAL A 196 10.76 -22.52 13.31
CA VAL A 196 11.84 -22.92 12.39
C VAL A 196 13.22 -22.52 12.93
N LYS A 197 13.35 -21.43 13.69
CA LYS A 197 14.65 -21.05 14.27
C LYS A 197 15.10 -21.90 15.45
N VAL A 198 14.18 -22.48 16.21
CA VAL A 198 14.48 -23.18 17.47
C VAL A 198 14.48 -24.71 17.31
N LYS A 199 13.71 -25.19 16.34
CA LYS A 199 13.58 -26.62 16.04
C LYS A 199 14.88 -27.13 15.43
N ASP A 200 15.22 -28.39 15.73
CA ASP A 200 16.41 -29.01 15.17
C ASP A 200 16.24 -29.22 13.65
N SER A 201 17.27 -28.87 12.89
CA SER A 201 17.27 -28.97 11.42
C SER A 201 17.04 -30.39 10.88
N THR A 202 17.35 -31.42 11.66
CA THR A 202 17.10 -32.82 11.30
C THR A 202 15.64 -33.23 11.44
N GLU A 203 14.84 -32.46 12.19
CA GLU A 203 13.42 -32.69 12.42
C GLU A 203 12.51 -31.82 11.53
N TYR A 204 13.10 -31.04 10.62
CA TYR A 204 12.34 -30.24 9.68
C TYR A 204 11.52 -31.13 8.74
N THR A 205 10.28 -30.73 8.53
CA THR A 205 9.45 -31.21 7.42
C THR A 205 9.92 -30.56 6.10
N GLY A 206 9.50 -31.12 4.96
CA GLY A 206 9.86 -30.56 3.64
C GLY A 206 9.60 -29.05 3.51
N PRO A 207 8.40 -28.54 3.85
CA PRO A 207 8.11 -27.11 3.82
C PRO A 207 8.91 -26.29 4.83
N GLU A 208 9.16 -26.81 6.04
CA GLU A 208 9.98 -26.13 7.04
C GLU A 208 11.42 -25.96 6.55
N SER A 209 12.02 -27.00 5.95
CA SER A 209 13.36 -26.94 5.35
C SER A 209 13.44 -25.90 4.23
N TYR A 210 12.44 -25.86 3.35
CA TYR A 210 12.36 -24.86 2.28
C TYR A 210 12.30 -23.44 2.84
N VAL A 211 11.45 -23.18 3.84
CA VAL A 211 11.35 -21.85 4.46
C VAL A 211 12.62 -21.50 5.23
N ALA A 212 13.25 -22.46 5.91
CA ALA A 212 14.52 -22.26 6.60
C ALA A 212 15.64 -21.82 5.63
N GLU A 213 15.72 -22.43 4.45
CA GLU A 213 16.64 -22.04 3.39
C GLU A 213 16.33 -20.63 2.87
N MET A 214 15.07 -20.33 2.56
CA MET A 214 14.63 -19.00 2.12
C MET A 214 14.96 -17.90 3.14
N ILE A 215 14.76 -18.17 4.44
CA ILE A 215 15.13 -17.24 5.53
C ILE A 215 16.65 -17.04 5.58
N LYS A 216 17.44 -18.11 5.41
CA LYS A 216 18.91 -18.05 5.39
C LYS A 216 19.42 -17.22 4.22
N GLU A 217 18.78 -17.33 3.06
CA GLU A 217 19.08 -16.55 1.85
C GLU A 217 18.50 -15.13 1.87
N ARG A 218 17.72 -14.77 2.91
CA ARG A 218 16.96 -13.51 3.00
C ARG A 218 16.00 -13.32 1.83
N ASN A 219 15.48 -14.41 1.27
CA ASN A 219 14.47 -14.38 0.23
C ASN A 219 13.06 -14.38 0.85
N LEU A 220 12.22 -13.44 0.43
CA LEU A 220 10.83 -13.27 0.91
C LEU A 220 9.78 -13.91 -0.02
N ASP A 221 10.20 -14.62 -1.06
CA ASP A 221 9.32 -15.24 -2.06
C ASP A 221 8.43 -16.36 -1.53
N TRP A 222 8.72 -16.88 -0.34
CA TRP A 222 7.87 -17.87 0.32
C TRP A 222 6.58 -17.28 0.89
N PHE A 223 6.49 -15.96 1.08
CA PHE A 223 5.23 -15.28 1.43
C PHE A 223 4.28 -15.23 0.21
N PRO A 224 2.97 -15.45 0.38
CA PRO A 224 2.02 -15.31 -0.71
C PRO A 224 1.93 -13.85 -1.14
N ARG A 225 1.95 -13.59 -2.46
CA ARG A 225 1.75 -12.25 -3.04
C ARG A 225 0.56 -12.26 -3.98
N MET A 226 -0.40 -11.37 -3.75
CA MET A 226 -1.60 -11.18 -4.56
C MET A 226 -2.39 -12.49 -4.79
N ARG A 227 -2.33 -13.43 -3.84
CA ARG A 227 -2.99 -14.74 -3.93
C ARG A 227 -3.47 -15.22 -2.57
N ALA A 228 -4.55 -16.00 -2.57
CA ALA A 228 -5.13 -16.64 -1.39
C ALA A 228 -5.78 -17.97 -1.80
N MET A 229 -5.73 -18.98 -0.94
CA MET A 229 -6.30 -20.31 -1.21
C MET A 229 -7.81 -20.24 -1.46
N SER A 230 -8.51 -19.41 -0.67
CA SER A 230 -9.94 -19.11 -0.79
C SER A 230 -10.37 -18.57 -2.16
N LEU A 231 -9.45 -17.96 -2.92
CA LEU A 231 -9.74 -17.39 -4.24
C LEU A 231 -9.47 -18.34 -5.41
N VAL A 232 -8.80 -19.48 -5.19
CA VAL A 232 -8.39 -20.43 -6.26
C VAL A 232 -9.59 -21.12 -6.91
N SER A 233 -10.75 -21.15 -6.24
CA SER A 233 -11.97 -21.80 -6.73
C SER A 233 -12.58 -21.17 -8.00
N SER A 234 -12.18 -19.95 -8.40
CA SER A 234 -12.64 -19.33 -9.65
C SER A 234 -11.99 -19.90 -10.92
N ASP A 235 -10.92 -20.69 -10.82
CA ASP A 235 -10.32 -21.35 -11.99
C ASP A 235 -11.21 -22.47 -12.56
N SER A 236 -12.27 -22.85 -11.84
CA SER A 236 -13.27 -23.83 -12.30
C SER A 236 -14.02 -23.38 -13.57
N GLU A 237 -14.13 -22.08 -13.85
CA GLU A 237 -14.70 -21.59 -15.11
C GLU A 237 -13.76 -21.85 -16.31
N GLY A 238 -12.45 -21.75 -16.09
CA GLY A 238 -11.43 -22.11 -17.08
C GLY A 238 -11.43 -23.62 -17.34
N GLU A 239 -11.47 -24.43 -16.28
CA GLU A 239 -11.53 -25.89 -16.38
C GLU A 239 -12.80 -26.38 -17.10
N GLN A 240 -13.95 -25.74 -16.86
CA GLN A 240 -15.20 -26.05 -17.58
C GLN A 240 -15.10 -25.72 -19.08
N ASN A 241 -14.45 -24.61 -19.44
CA ASN A 241 -14.23 -24.27 -20.84
C ASN A 241 -13.27 -25.25 -21.54
N GLU A 242 -12.22 -25.68 -20.87
CA GLU A 242 -11.28 -26.70 -21.36
C GLU A 242 -11.98 -28.06 -21.53
N LEU A 243 -12.81 -28.49 -20.57
CA LEU A 243 -13.63 -29.69 -20.66
C LEU A 243 -14.58 -29.66 -21.87
N ARG A 244 -15.22 -28.52 -22.12
CA ARG A 244 -16.10 -28.35 -23.28
C ARG A 244 -15.32 -28.43 -24.60
N ASN A 245 -14.14 -27.83 -24.66
CA ASN A 245 -13.27 -27.87 -25.84
C ASN A 245 -12.74 -29.29 -26.10
N LEU A 246 -12.34 -30.01 -25.05
CA LEU A 246 -11.95 -31.42 -25.11
C LEU A 246 -13.09 -32.31 -25.62
N GLN A 247 -14.32 -32.05 -25.19
CA GLN A 247 -15.49 -32.79 -25.66
C GLN A 247 -15.75 -32.58 -27.17
N GLU A 248 -15.64 -31.36 -27.67
CA GLU A 248 -15.78 -31.04 -29.10
C GLU A 248 -14.67 -31.69 -29.94
N LYS A 249 -13.43 -31.70 -29.41
CA LYS A 249 -12.30 -32.39 -30.05
C LYS A 249 -12.47 -33.91 -30.07
N LEU A 250 -13.07 -34.49 -29.03
CA LEU A 250 -13.38 -35.92 -29.00
C LEU A 250 -14.47 -36.28 -30.02
N GLU A 251 -15.54 -35.49 -30.09
CA GLU A 251 -16.66 -35.71 -31.01
C GLU A 251 -16.23 -35.61 -32.48
N SER A 252 -15.41 -34.61 -32.82
CA SER A 252 -14.82 -34.47 -34.16
C SER A 252 -13.88 -35.63 -34.51
N THR A 253 -13.08 -36.10 -33.54
CA THR A 253 -12.22 -37.28 -33.72
C THR A 253 -13.06 -38.55 -33.95
N MET A 254 -14.12 -38.76 -33.17
CA MET A 254 -15.02 -39.90 -33.35
C MET A 254 -15.70 -39.89 -34.73
N LYS A 255 -16.12 -38.71 -35.19
CA LYS A 255 -16.69 -38.55 -36.54
C LYS A 255 -15.67 -38.88 -37.63
N LEU A 256 -14.42 -38.44 -37.48
CA LEU A 256 -13.35 -38.77 -38.42
C LEU A 256 -13.06 -40.28 -38.45
N VAL A 257 -13.00 -40.93 -37.29
CA VAL A 257 -12.81 -42.38 -37.17
C VAL A 257 -13.95 -43.15 -37.84
N SER A 258 -15.20 -42.72 -37.63
CA SER A 258 -16.37 -43.33 -38.28
C SER A 258 -16.31 -43.19 -39.80
N ASN A 259 -15.98 -41.99 -40.30
CA ASN A 259 -15.84 -41.74 -41.74
C ASN A 259 -14.71 -42.59 -42.35
N LEU A 260 -13.55 -42.66 -41.70
CA LEU A 260 -12.44 -43.48 -42.16
C LEU A 260 -12.77 -44.98 -42.17
N SER A 261 -13.47 -45.45 -41.13
CA SER A 261 -13.95 -46.84 -41.05
C SER A 261 -14.89 -47.18 -42.21
N SER A 262 -15.80 -46.26 -42.55
CA SER A 262 -16.68 -46.39 -43.72
C SER A 262 -15.89 -46.46 -45.02
N GLN A 263 -14.93 -45.54 -45.22
CA GLN A 263 -14.05 -45.53 -46.40
C GLN A 263 -13.23 -46.81 -46.54
N LEU A 264 -12.70 -47.36 -45.43
CA LEU A 264 -11.97 -48.62 -45.44
C LEU A 264 -12.86 -49.80 -45.81
N THR A 265 -14.11 -49.81 -45.34
CA THR A 265 -15.08 -50.86 -45.67
C THR A 265 -15.45 -50.80 -47.15
N GLU A 266 -15.72 -49.61 -47.68
CA GLU A 266 -16.04 -49.42 -49.08
C GLU A 266 -14.86 -49.77 -50.00
N LEU A 267 -13.64 -49.36 -49.64
CA LEU A 267 -12.42 -49.73 -50.37
C LEU A 267 -12.20 -51.25 -50.37
N LYS A 268 -12.43 -51.91 -49.24
CA LYS A 268 -12.36 -53.37 -49.13
C LYS A 268 -13.37 -54.03 -50.07
N ASP A 269 -14.61 -53.56 -50.09
CA ASP A 269 -15.66 -54.11 -50.96
C ASP A 269 -15.29 -53.93 -52.44
N GLN A 270 -14.85 -52.73 -52.84
CA GLN A 270 -14.35 -52.48 -54.20
C GLN A 270 -13.17 -53.40 -54.58
N MET A 271 -12.21 -53.62 -53.68
CA MET A 271 -11.09 -54.52 -53.91
C MET A 271 -11.53 -55.98 -54.05
N THR A 272 -12.53 -56.43 -53.29
CA THR A 272 -13.08 -57.79 -53.42
C THR A 272 -13.86 -57.96 -54.73
N GLU A 273 -14.63 -56.96 -55.15
CA GLU A 273 -15.35 -56.97 -56.42
C GLU A 273 -14.38 -56.93 -57.62
N GLN A 274 -13.33 -56.10 -57.57
CA GLN A 274 -12.26 -56.12 -58.58
C GLN A 274 -11.57 -57.49 -58.67
N ARG A 275 -11.33 -58.16 -57.54
CA ARG A 275 -10.76 -59.50 -57.51
C ARG A 275 -11.69 -60.53 -58.16
N LYS A 276 -12.99 -60.49 -57.85
CA LYS A 276 -14.02 -61.33 -58.50
C LYS A 276 -14.09 -61.08 -60.00
N GLN A 277 -14.05 -59.81 -60.43
CA GLN A 277 -14.07 -59.43 -61.85
C GLN A 277 -12.83 -59.93 -62.59
N LYS A 278 -11.62 -59.81 -62.01
CA LYS A 278 -10.39 -60.38 -62.57
C LYS A 278 -10.46 -61.91 -62.70
N GLN A 279 -11.01 -62.61 -61.70
CA GLN A 279 -11.23 -64.06 -61.78
C GLN A 279 -12.21 -64.44 -62.91
N ARG A 280 -13.28 -63.65 -63.10
CA ARG A 280 -14.26 -63.87 -64.16
C ARG A 280 -13.68 -63.65 -65.56
N ILE A 281 -12.83 -62.64 -65.74
CA ILE A 281 -12.12 -62.37 -67.01
C ILE A 281 -11.08 -63.46 -67.29
N GLY A 282 -10.37 -63.93 -66.26
CA GLY A 282 -9.43 -65.06 -66.39
C GLY A 282 -10.08 -66.37 -66.83
N LEU A 283 -11.37 -66.57 -66.55
CA LEU A 283 -12.14 -67.74 -66.99
C LEU A 283 -12.58 -67.68 -68.47
N LEU A 284 -12.60 -66.49 -69.07
CA LEU A 284 -13.05 -66.24 -70.45
C LEU A 284 -11.92 -66.13 -71.47
N GLY A 285 -10.66 -66.29 -71.05
CA GLY A 285 -9.50 -66.17 -71.92
C GLY A 285 -8.63 -67.43 -71.96
N HIS A 286 -9.03 -68.42 -72.76
CA HIS A 286 -8.16 -69.36 -73.49
C HIS A 286 -8.99 -70.13 -74.56
N PRO A 287 -8.68 -70.03 -75.87
CA PRO A 287 -9.21 -70.95 -76.88
C PRO A 287 -8.38 -72.24 -76.93
N PRO A 288 -8.96 -73.38 -77.33
CA PRO A 288 -8.19 -74.61 -77.57
C PRO A 288 -7.52 -74.55 -78.94
N SER A 289 -6.19 -74.71 -78.99
CA SER A 289 -5.48 -75.06 -80.22
C SER A 289 -5.66 -76.54 -80.51
N ILE A 290 -6.48 -76.88 -81.50
CA ILE A 290 -6.54 -78.21 -82.11
C ILE A 290 -5.36 -78.36 -83.08
N ASN A 291 -4.64 -79.47 -82.92
CA ASN A 291 -3.48 -79.90 -83.70
C ASN A 291 -3.92 -80.62 -84.99
N VAL A 292 -3.29 -80.34 -86.14
CA VAL A 292 -3.35 -81.18 -87.35
C VAL A 292 -1.95 -81.25 -87.97
N ASN A 293 -1.38 -82.46 -87.98
CA ASN A 293 -0.27 -82.90 -88.81
C ASN A 293 -0.81 -84.02 -89.73
N PRO A 294 -0.43 -84.09 -91.01
CA PRO A 294 0.47 -85.19 -91.42
C PRO A 294 1.47 -84.86 -92.57
N GLN A 295 2.73 -85.28 -92.37
CA GLN A 295 3.68 -86.04 -93.25
C GLN A 295 3.26 -86.32 -94.72
N GLN A 296 4.10 -86.43 -95.76
CA GLN A 296 5.55 -86.70 -96.05
C GLN A 296 5.68 -86.61 -97.62
N PRO A 297 6.68 -87.15 -98.36
CA PRO A 297 8.15 -87.16 -98.32
C PRO A 297 8.80 -86.57 -99.63
N ALA A 298 10.13 -86.73 -99.76
CA ALA A 298 11.07 -86.41 -100.86
C ALA A 298 11.77 -85.05 -100.80
#